data_AF-A0A015J0M8-F1
#
_entry.id   AF-A0A015J0M8-F1
#
_cell.length_a   1.000
_cell.length_b   1.000
_cell.length_c   1.000
_cell.angle_alpha   90.00
_cell.angle_beta   90.00
_cell.angle_gamma   90.00
#
_symmetry.space_group_name_H-M   'P 1'
#
loop_
_entity.id
_entity.type
_entity.pdbx_description
1 polymer ?
#
loop_
_entity_poly.entity_id
_entity_poly.type
_entity_poly.pdbx_seq_one_letter_code
_entity_poly.pdbx_strand_id
1 'polypeptide(L)'
;MHLSTALTELVIPIVDESNLTHTHLFTRRNDSKDDTFYDTLMATTAAPTFFPPYEIKGRGFFLNGALHLNNPAMAAYEKAIQYDAAKEKIFVLSLGTGSYLPETVRPFKF
;
A
#
# COMPACT_ATOMS: atom_id res chain seq x y z
N MET A 1 4.27 13.30 12.82
CA MET A 1 2.88 12.82 12.98
C MET A 1 2.91 11.31 12.84
N HIS A 2 2.39 10.58 13.83
CA HIS A 2 2.48 9.12 13.88
C HIS A 2 1.29 8.46 13.20
N LEU A 3 1.47 7.29 12.60
CA LEU A 3 0.36 6.53 11.98
C LEU A 3 -0.74 6.23 13.00
N SER A 4 -0.36 5.97 14.25
CA SER A 4 -1.28 5.70 15.37
C SER A 4 -2.29 6.83 15.62
N THR A 5 -2.01 8.06 15.17
CA THR A 5 -2.91 9.21 15.30
C THR A 5 -3.87 9.38 14.12
N ALA A 6 -3.90 8.45 13.15
CA ALA A 6 -4.82 8.49 12.02
C ALA A 6 -6.29 8.46 12.49
N LEU A 7 -7.18 9.21 11.85
CA LEU A 7 -8.61 9.24 12.22
C LEU A 7 -9.33 7.92 11.89
N THR A 8 -8.86 7.22 10.86
CA THR A 8 -9.40 5.94 10.38
C THR A 8 -8.29 4.91 10.27
N GLU A 9 -8.67 3.66 10.04
CA GLU A 9 -7.73 2.59 9.72
C GLU A 9 -7.02 2.85 8.38
N LEU A 10 -5.76 2.44 8.29
CA LEU A 10 -4.92 2.57 7.10
C LEU A 10 -4.39 1.20 6.69
N VAL A 11 -4.17 1.01 5.40
CA VAL A 11 -3.48 -0.16 4.85
C VAL A 11 -2.54 0.31 3.76
N ILE A 12 -1.26 0.47 4.11
CA ILE A 12 -0.24 1.01 3.21
C ILE A 12 0.80 -0.09 2.93
N PRO A 13 0.83 -0.64 1.71
CA PRO A 13 1.74 -1.73 1.38
C PRO A 13 3.17 -1.26 1.23
N ILE A 14 4.12 -2.11 1.60
CA ILE A 14 5.54 -1.88 1.41
C ILE A 14 6.30 -3.21 1.23
N VAL A 15 7.43 -3.15 0.56
CA VAL A 15 8.31 -4.31 0.37
C VAL A 15 9.61 -4.10 1.13
N ASP A 16 10.00 -5.09 1.93
CA ASP A 16 11.29 -5.09 2.63
C ASP A 16 12.39 -5.50 1.65
N GLU A 17 13.41 -4.65 1.48
CA GLU A 17 14.53 -4.92 0.56
C GLU A 17 15.30 -6.19 0.97
N SER A 18 15.38 -6.47 2.27
CA SER A 18 16.08 -7.65 2.79
C SER A 18 15.29 -8.95 2.61
N ASN A 19 13.97 -8.86 2.41
CA ASN A 19 13.09 -10.00 2.19
C ASN A 19 11.99 -9.67 1.16
N LEU A 20 12.38 -9.74 -0.11
CA LEU A 20 11.50 -9.48 -1.26
C LEU A 20 10.33 -10.47 -1.40
N THR A 21 10.23 -11.52 -0.56
CA THR A 21 9.10 -12.45 -0.58
C THR A 21 7.95 -12.00 0.33
N HIS A 22 8.19 -11.01 1.18
CA HIS A 22 7.22 -10.55 2.18
C HIS A 22 6.69 -9.16 1.84
N THR A 23 5.37 -9.00 1.92
CA THR A 23 4.72 -7.68 1.90
C THR A 23 4.41 -7.28 3.32
N HIS A 24 4.95 -6.15 3.76
CA HIS A 24 4.52 -5.53 5.00
C HIS A 24 3.37 -4.56 4.71
N LEU A 25 2.38 -4.51 5.59
CA LEU A 25 1.25 -3.58 5.50
C LEU A 25 1.30 -2.69 6.73
N PHE A 26 1.65 -1.42 6.54
CA PHE A 26 1.50 -0.44 7.60
C PHE A 26 0.01 -0.19 7.87
N THR A 27 -0.37 -0.34 9.12
CA THR A 27 -1.73 -0.17 9.65
C THR A 27 -1.72 0.76 10.85
N ARG A 28 -2.86 1.36 11.18
CA ARG A 28 -2.98 2.17 12.39
C ARG A 28 -2.92 1.30 13.66
N ARG A 29 -3.52 0.10 13.62
CA ARG A 29 -3.72 -0.75 14.81
C ARG A 29 -2.53 -1.61 15.20
N ASN A 30 -1.78 -2.14 14.22
CA ASN A 30 -0.80 -3.20 14.50
C ASN A 30 0.66 -2.74 14.41
N ASP A 31 0.91 -1.53 13.91
CA ASP A 31 2.28 -1.02 13.74
C ASP A 31 2.76 -0.19 14.92
N SER A 32 4.06 0.09 14.92
CA SER A 32 4.72 0.76 16.03
C SER A 32 4.12 2.14 16.24
N LYS A 33 3.99 2.54 17.51
CA LYS A 33 3.61 3.91 17.86
C LYS A 33 4.60 4.93 17.30
N ASP A 34 5.83 4.51 17.02
CA ASP A 34 6.89 5.35 16.50
C ASP A 34 6.83 5.51 14.97
N ASP A 35 6.08 4.66 14.26
CA ASP A 35 5.98 4.78 12.80
C ASP A 35 5.29 6.08 12.42
N THR A 36 5.94 6.84 11.56
CA THR A 36 5.47 8.17 11.14
C THR A 36 4.82 8.12 9.77
N PHE A 37 3.85 9.01 9.53
CA PHE A 37 3.32 9.21 8.18
C PHE A 37 4.42 9.54 7.18
N TYR A 38 5.42 10.32 7.58
CA TYR A 38 6.51 10.72 6.70
C TYR A 38 7.30 9.49 6.23
N ASP A 39 7.81 8.69 7.17
CA ASP A 39 8.60 7.51 6.84
C ASP A 39 7.81 6.51 6.00
N THR A 40 6.57 6.19 6.41
CA THR A 40 5.72 5.26 5.69
C THR A 40 5.40 5.72 4.27
N LEU A 41 5.11 7.02 4.07
CA LEU A 41 4.80 7.56 2.74
C LEU A 41 6.04 7.64 1.83
N MET A 42 7.19 8.02 2.37
CA MET A 42 8.45 7.99 1.62
C MET A 42 8.79 6.58 1.16
N ALA A 43 8.58 5.61 2.06
CA ALA A 43 8.95 4.23 1.81
C ALA A 43 7.99 3.51 0.83
N THR A 44 6.66 3.71 0.97
CA THR A 44 5.69 3.13 0.01
C THR A 44 5.79 3.73 -1.40
N THR A 45 6.41 4.90 -1.58
CA THR A 45 6.53 5.57 -2.90
C THR A 45 7.90 5.38 -3.56
N ALA A 46 8.87 4.75 -2.88
CA ALA A 46 10.23 4.51 -3.34
C ALA A 46 10.31 3.47 -4.49
N ALA A 47 9.79 3.83 -5.67
CA ALA A 47 9.72 2.93 -6.83
C ALA A 47 11.13 2.62 -7.35
N PRO A 48 11.51 1.34 -7.49
CA PRO A 48 12.81 0.98 -8.05
C PRO A 48 13.00 1.63 -9.42
N THR A 49 14.25 1.96 -9.73
CA THR A 49 14.68 2.73 -10.92
C THR A 49 14.34 4.22 -10.91
N PHE A 50 13.36 4.68 -10.13
CA PHE A 50 13.02 6.10 -9.99
C PHE A 50 13.60 6.71 -8.71
N PHE A 51 13.54 5.97 -7.60
CA PHE A 51 13.99 6.40 -6.28
C PHE A 51 14.84 5.30 -5.63
N PRO A 52 15.82 5.67 -4.78
CA PRO A 52 16.51 4.68 -3.95
C PRO A 52 15.55 4.05 -2.93
N PRO A 53 15.87 2.85 -2.41
CA PRO A 53 15.18 2.30 -1.24
C PRO A 53 15.18 3.31 -0.09
N TYR A 54 14.09 3.40 0.65
CA TYR A 54 13.98 4.31 1.79
C TYR A 54 14.34 3.59 3.09
N GLU A 55 15.26 4.17 3.85
CA GLU A 55 15.61 3.68 5.19
C GLU A 55 14.61 4.19 6.22
N ILE A 56 13.89 3.27 6.87
CA ILE A 56 13.19 3.57 8.12
C ILE A 56 14.14 3.17 9.25
N LYS A 57 14.62 4.18 9.99
CA LYS A 57 15.61 3.99 11.06
C LYS A 57 15.17 2.91 12.05
N GLY A 58 16.03 1.92 12.26
CA GLY A 58 15.77 0.79 13.17
C GLY A 58 14.84 -0.30 12.63
N ARG A 59 14.32 -0.16 11.39
CA ARG A 59 13.49 -1.18 10.73
C ARG A 59 14.12 -1.76 9.46
N GLY A 60 14.90 -0.96 8.73
CA GLY A 60 15.60 -1.40 7.52
C GLY A 60 15.29 -0.56 6.29
N PHE A 61 15.61 -1.10 5.13
CA PHE A 61 15.39 -0.47 3.83
C PHE A 61 14.15 -1.04 3.15
N PHE A 62 13.37 -0.15 2.55
CA PHE A 62 12.09 -0.50 1.98
C PHE A 62 11.91 0.05 0.58
N LEU A 63 11.15 -0.69 -0.22
CA LEU A 63 10.80 -0.38 -1.60
C LEU A 63 9.29 -0.14 -1.72
N ASN A 64 8.91 0.50 -2.83
CA ASN A 64 7.51 0.79 -3.14
C ASN A 64 6.61 -0.45 -3.04
N GLY A 65 5.49 -0.31 -2.33
CA GLY A 65 4.50 -1.37 -2.14
C GLY A 65 3.83 -1.85 -3.42
N ALA A 66 3.82 -1.05 -4.48
CA ALA A 66 3.25 -1.40 -5.79
C ALA A 66 3.97 -2.57 -6.46
N LEU A 67 5.20 -2.91 -6.03
CA LEU A 67 5.88 -4.12 -6.49
C LEU A 67 5.09 -5.39 -6.15
N HIS A 68 4.40 -5.40 -4.99
CA HIS A 68 3.57 -6.54 -4.58
C HIS A 68 2.07 -6.24 -4.70
N LEU A 69 1.64 -5.02 -4.33
CA LEU A 69 0.24 -4.63 -4.23
C LEU A 69 0.00 -3.26 -4.88
N ASN A 70 0.05 -3.21 -6.21
CA ASN A 70 -0.30 -1.99 -6.97
C ASN A 70 -1.79 -1.60 -6.83
N ASN A 71 -2.66 -2.55 -6.47
CA ASN A 71 -4.03 -2.29 -6.05
C ASN A 71 -4.27 -2.91 -4.67
N PRO A 72 -4.19 -2.14 -3.57
CA PRO A 72 -4.33 -2.66 -2.22
C PRO A 72 -5.79 -2.90 -1.78
N ALA A 73 -6.78 -2.78 -2.68
CA ALA A 73 -8.19 -2.91 -2.31
C ALA A 73 -8.53 -4.26 -1.67
N MET A 74 -7.94 -5.36 -2.16
CA MET A 74 -8.14 -6.68 -1.55
C MET A 74 -7.51 -6.76 -0.15
N ALA A 75 -6.28 -6.23 0.02
CA ALA A 75 -5.63 -6.18 1.33
C ALA A 75 -6.44 -5.35 2.33
N ALA A 76 -7.04 -4.23 1.90
CA ALA A 76 -7.94 -3.43 2.72
C ALA A 76 -9.22 -4.18 3.09
N TYR A 77 -9.83 -4.89 2.15
CA TYR A 77 -11.01 -5.74 2.39
C TYR A 77 -10.71 -6.85 3.41
N GLU A 78 -9.60 -7.56 3.24
CA GLU A 78 -9.16 -8.60 4.19
C GLU A 78 -8.86 -8.03 5.58
N LYS A 79 -8.25 -6.85 5.65
CA LYS A 79 -8.01 -6.15 6.93
C LYS A 79 -9.31 -5.76 7.63
N ALA A 80 -10.30 -5.29 6.88
CA ALA A 80 -11.62 -5.00 7.46
C ALA A 80 -12.25 -6.26 8.08
N ILE A 81 -12.16 -7.41 7.42
CA ILE A 81 -12.62 -8.70 7.96
C ILE A 81 -11.83 -9.10 9.21
N GLN A 82 -10.50 -8.95 9.19
CA GLN A 82 -9.64 -9.21 10.35
C GLN A 82 -9.96 -8.29 11.54
N TYR A 83 -10.62 -7.17 11.28
CA TYR A 83 -11.10 -6.21 12.28
C TYR A 83 -12.61 -6.33 12.53
N ASP A 84 -13.16 -7.53 12.33
CA ASP A 84 -14.53 -7.93 12.66
C ASP A 84 -15.63 -7.20 11.87
N ALA A 85 -15.30 -6.63 10.71
CA ALA A 85 -16.33 -6.16 9.79
C ALA A 85 -17.08 -7.37 9.19
N ALA A 86 -18.41 -7.34 9.30
CA ALA A 86 -19.26 -8.35 8.68
C ALA A 86 -19.17 -8.25 7.14
N LYS A 87 -18.80 -9.35 6.46
CA LYS A 87 -18.47 -9.37 5.02
C LYS A 87 -19.57 -8.76 4.16
N GLU A 88 -20.82 -9.08 4.47
CA GLU A 88 -22.02 -8.60 3.78
C GLU A 88 -22.30 -7.10 3.97
N LYS A 89 -21.59 -6.44 4.89
CA LYS A 89 -21.68 -5.01 5.16
C LYS A 89 -20.48 -4.21 4.65
N ILE A 90 -19.50 -4.86 4.02
CA ILE A 90 -18.32 -4.17 3.48
C ILE A 90 -18.64 -3.67 2.08
N PHE A 91 -18.56 -2.35 1.91
CA PHE A 91 -18.59 -1.69 0.61
C PHE A 91 -17.17 -1.27 0.23
N VAL A 92 -16.73 -1.62 -0.98
CA VAL A 92 -15.39 -1.30 -1.48
C VAL A 92 -15.48 -0.29 -2.62
N LEU A 93 -14.78 0.83 -2.47
CA LEU A 93 -14.49 1.75 -3.56
C LEU A 93 -12.99 1.68 -3.87
N SER A 94 -12.63 1.15 -5.04
CA SER A 94 -11.26 1.09 -5.53
C SER A 94 -11.07 2.11 -6.65
N LEU A 95 -10.15 3.06 -6.46
CA LEU A 95 -9.84 4.13 -7.41
C LEU A 95 -8.49 3.84 -8.07
N GLY A 96 -8.49 3.63 -9.38
CA GLY A 96 -7.28 3.42 -10.18
C GLY A 96 -6.73 4.73 -10.77
N THR A 97 -5.49 4.68 -11.23
CA THR A 97 -4.79 5.80 -11.90
C THR A 97 -4.79 5.69 -13.43
N GLY A 98 -5.53 4.72 -13.97
CA GLY A 98 -5.63 4.43 -15.40
C GLY A 98 -4.64 3.36 -15.87
N SER A 99 -4.85 2.88 -17.09
CA SER A 99 -3.99 1.91 -17.77
C SER A 99 -3.77 2.36 -19.20
N TYR A 100 -2.59 2.10 -19.75
CA TYR A 100 -2.35 2.35 -21.17
C TYR A 100 -3.13 1.33 -22.02
N LEU A 101 -3.95 1.83 -22.94
CA LEU A 101 -4.66 1.02 -23.93
C LEU A 101 -3.98 1.18 -25.29
N PRO A 102 -3.23 0.17 -25.78
CA PRO A 102 -2.59 0.24 -27.08
C PRO A 102 -3.62 0.36 -28.20
N GLU A 103 -3.26 1.06 -29.28
CA GLU A 103 -4.17 1.40 -30.37
C GLU A 103 -4.80 0.19 -31.06
N THR A 104 -4.09 -0.94 -31.08
CA THR A 104 -4.54 -2.21 -31.65
C THR A 104 -5.75 -2.84 -30.93
N VAL A 105 -6.11 -2.33 -29.75
CA VAL A 105 -7.22 -2.83 -28.92
C VAL A 105 -8.36 -1.80 -28.82
N ARG A 106 -8.29 -0.67 -29.55
CA ARG A 106 -9.42 0.25 -29.64
C ARG A 106 -10.48 -0.34 -30.57
N PRO A 107 -11.67 -0.73 -30.09
CA PRO A 107 -12.76 -1.07 -31.00
C PRO A 107 -13.13 0.19 -31.78
N PHE A 108 -12.90 0.15 -33.10
CA PHE A 108 -13.29 1.10 -34.14
C PHE A 108 -13.53 2.56 -33.70
N LYS A 109 -12.60 3.45 -34.08
CA LYS A 109 -12.90 4.88 -34.23
C LYS A 109 -13.95 5.01 -35.36
N PHE A 110 -15.18 5.36 -35.01
CA PHE A 110 -16.13 5.95 -35.95
C PHE A 110 -15.72 7.40 -36.25
#